data_AF-A0A517TJR7-F1
#
_entry.id   AF-A0A517TJR7-F1
#
_cell.length_a   1.000
_cell.length_b   1.000
_cell.length_c   1.000
_cell.angle_alpha   90.00
_cell.angle_beta   90.00
_cell.angle_gamma   90.00
#
_symmetry.space_group_name_H-M   'P 1'
#
loop_
_entity.id
_entity.type
_entity.pdbx_description
1 polymer ?
#
loop_
_entity_poly.entity_id
_entity_poly.type
_entity_poly.pdbx_seq_one_letter_code
_entity_poly.pdbx_strand_id
1 'polypeptide(L)'
;MKIGLLPFAATLAACLIGAPAHAQIVLVDEDFESYANTAAMNGVWTINNANGTLVDETYENIIDDSFELSDIGARAFPQGGQGAEHLGLGFLEIDLASLNGGNPIAPTASQSIVLQGDIFDVGGFGNKRVSIGLRSDAPAANLIELGQWNADPIGYAHRAILFPSTVENPNPNWAFFELNPGLDREDDADDLVTIGDIGEAWATYRVTITPDTLTYEFDLFRDGLTNDGTENPAPGVDASITYDISTDSNGYNNLRFGGPSGVSSLGNGTYGGVIYDNITLTLVDSEAPLTGDYNDDGVVDAADYTVWRDTLGDSADPSGSGADGNDNGVIDNGDYTAWSDNYGDSSLSLATAVPEPSSALLASLLLGLGFRRSRND
;
A
#
# COMPACT_ATOMS: atom_id res chain seq x y z
N MET A 1 -1.38 15.84 -7.30
CA MET A 1 -0.18 15.10 -7.73
C MET A 1 1.16 15.77 -7.47
N LYS A 2 1.97 15.18 -6.59
CA LYS A 2 3.43 15.37 -6.57
C LYS A 2 4.08 14.18 -7.27
N ILE A 3 4.99 14.47 -8.20
CA ILE A 3 5.79 13.47 -8.90
C ILE A 3 7.24 13.66 -8.47
N GLY A 4 7.83 12.65 -7.85
CA GLY A 4 9.26 12.62 -7.54
C GLY A 4 10.07 12.15 -8.75
N LEU A 5 11.17 12.84 -9.05
CA LEU A 5 12.17 12.36 -9.99
C LEU A 5 13.29 11.66 -9.20
N LEU A 6 13.71 10.49 -9.67
CA LEU A 6 14.87 9.82 -9.10
C LEU A 6 16.14 10.67 -9.32
N PRO A 7 16.95 10.94 -8.28
CA PRO A 7 18.15 11.72 -8.45
C PRO A 7 19.16 10.96 -9.32
N PHE A 8 19.64 11.57 -10.40
CA PHE A 8 20.83 11.10 -11.09
C PHE A 8 22.02 11.19 -10.13
N ALA A 9 22.70 10.06 -9.91
CA ALA A 9 23.83 9.87 -9.00
C ALA A 9 24.58 11.17 -8.64
N ALA A 10 24.39 11.65 -7.41
CA ALA A 10 25.11 12.77 -6.85
C ALA A 10 25.76 12.37 -5.51
N THR A 11 27.02 12.76 -5.41
CA THR A 11 28.02 12.30 -4.44
C THR A 11 27.69 12.70 -3.01
N LEU A 12 27.96 11.78 -2.09
CA LEU A 12 27.85 11.85 -0.63
C LEU A 12 28.41 13.17 -0.04
N ALA A 13 27.60 13.89 0.72
CA ALA A 13 28.05 14.92 1.66
C ALA A 13 27.65 14.49 3.08
N ALA A 14 28.62 13.94 3.82
CA ALA A 14 28.48 13.62 5.23
C ALA A 14 28.56 14.89 6.09
N CYS A 15 27.60 15.08 6.99
CA CYS A 15 27.79 15.35 8.43
C CYS A 15 26.48 15.92 9.01
N LEU A 16 25.74 15.11 9.78
CA LEU A 16 25.15 15.47 11.07
C LEU A 16 24.74 14.16 11.77
N ILE A 17 25.07 14.03 13.05
CA ILE A 17 24.85 12.82 13.85
C ILE A 17 23.36 12.72 14.16
N GLY A 18 22.75 11.67 13.61
CA GLY A 18 21.36 11.24 13.74
C GLY A 18 21.11 10.26 12.61
N ALA A 19 20.93 8.97 12.92
CA ALA A 19 20.62 7.98 11.88
C ALA A 19 19.33 8.43 11.17
N PRO A 20 19.31 8.47 9.82
CA PRO A 20 18.12 8.89 9.10
C PRO A 20 17.02 7.84 9.30
N ALA A 21 15.76 8.27 9.41
CA ALA A 21 14.64 7.41 9.05
C ALA A 21 14.88 6.90 7.62
N HIS A 22 14.50 5.64 7.31
CA HIS A 22 14.74 5.03 6.00
C HIS A 22 14.44 5.99 4.86
N ALA A 23 15.36 6.09 3.91
CA ALA A 23 15.19 7.01 2.80
C ALA A 23 14.08 6.46 1.90
N GLN A 24 12.88 7.01 2.06
CA GLN A 24 11.77 6.74 1.16
C GLN A 24 11.83 7.71 -0.02
N ILE A 25 11.77 7.17 -1.23
CA ILE A 25 11.61 7.97 -2.45
C ILE A 25 10.16 7.87 -2.89
N VAL A 26 9.42 8.97 -2.77
CA VAL A 26 8.04 9.07 -3.26
C VAL A 26 8.07 9.38 -4.75
N LEU A 27 7.60 8.45 -5.58
CA LEU A 27 7.53 8.62 -7.03
C LEU A 27 6.18 9.19 -7.46
N VAL A 28 5.11 8.70 -6.85
CA VAL A 28 3.74 9.18 -7.05
C VAL A 28 3.11 9.42 -5.69
N ASP A 29 2.50 10.59 -5.53
CA ASP A 29 1.66 11.02 -4.41
C ASP A 29 0.47 11.78 -5.01
N GLU A 30 -0.63 11.06 -5.20
CA GLU A 30 -1.87 11.57 -5.78
C GLU A 30 -3.01 11.50 -4.76
N ASP A 31 -3.44 12.68 -4.34
CA ASP A 31 -4.61 12.96 -3.50
C ASP A 31 -5.79 13.54 -4.32
N PHE A 32 -5.62 13.72 -5.63
CA PHE A 32 -6.59 14.32 -6.56
C PHE A 32 -7.02 15.77 -6.30
N GLU A 33 -6.77 16.33 -5.11
CA GLU A 33 -7.13 17.69 -4.67
C GLU A 33 -6.48 18.80 -5.51
N SER A 34 -5.39 18.49 -6.21
CA SER A 34 -4.68 19.48 -7.02
C SER A 34 -5.37 19.82 -8.34
N TYR A 35 -6.36 19.03 -8.77
CA TYR A 35 -7.00 19.18 -10.07
C TYR A 35 -8.21 20.10 -10.01
N ALA A 36 -8.22 21.12 -10.85
CA ALA A 36 -9.38 22.03 -10.94
C ALA A 36 -10.62 21.39 -11.60
N ASN A 37 -10.46 20.28 -12.34
CA ASN A 37 -11.52 19.54 -13.01
C ASN A 37 -10.97 18.25 -13.67
N THR A 38 -11.87 17.40 -14.17
CA THR A 38 -11.56 16.17 -14.91
C THR A 38 -10.60 16.37 -16.09
N ALA A 39 -10.68 17.49 -16.82
CA ALA A 39 -9.78 17.74 -17.94
C ALA A 39 -8.35 18.04 -17.48
N ALA A 40 -8.18 18.67 -16.32
CA ALA A 40 -6.87 18.89 -15.71
C ALA A 40 -6.25 17.56 -15.24
N MET A 41 -7.03 16.70 -14.58
CA MET A 41 -6.62 15.35 -14.19
C MET A 41 -6.18 14.51 -15.40
N ASN A 42 -7.02 14.46 -16.44
CA ASN A 42 -6.74 13.74 -17.68
C ASN A 42 -5.61 14.35 -18.53
N GLY A 43 -5.11 15.54 -18.16
CA GLY A 43 -3.90 16.13 -18.75
C GLY A 43 -2.61 15.58 -18.13
N VAL A 44 -2.69 14.98 -16.95
CA VAL A 44 -1.57 14.34 -16.24
C VAL A 44 -1.59 12.84 -16.45
N TRP A 45 -2.78 12.24 -16.36
CA TRP A 45 -2.99 10.81 -16.54
C TRP A 45 -3.27 10.46 -17.99
N THR A 46 -2.49 9.53 -18.56
CA THR A 46 -2.71 9.05 -19.92
C THR A 46 -3.96 8.17 -19.98
N ILE A 47 -4.87 8.53 -20.87
CA ILE A 47 -6.14 7.83 -21.07
C ILE A 47 -5.94 6.66 -22.03
N ASN A 48 -6.42 5.48 -21.64
CA ASN A 48 -6.56 4.33 -22.53
C ASN A 48 -8.00 3.79 -22.52
N ASN A 49 -8.68 3.93 -23.66
CA ASN A 49 -10.05 3.46 -23.93
C ASN A 49 -11.18 4.09 -23.09
N ALA A 50 -10.91 4.67 -21.91
CA ALA A 50 -11.87 5.47 -21.14
C ALA A 50 -11.19 6.40 -20.14
N ASN A 51 -11.95 7.41 -19.71
CA ASN A 51 -11.51 8.42 -18.76
C ASN A 51 -12.07 8.10 -17.37
N GLY A 52 -11.35 8.54 -16.34
CA GLY A 52 -11.90 8.77 -15.02
C GLY A 52 -12.56 10.14 -14.95
N THR A 53 -13.47 10.30 -13.98
CA THR A 53 -14.14 11.57 -13.70
C THR A 53 -13.67 12.09 -12.35
N LEU A 54 -13.19 13.33 -12.28
CA LEU A 54 -12.93 13.96 -11.00
C LEU A 54 -14.26 14.25 -10.32
N VAL A 55 -14.45 13.73 -9.11
CA VAL A 55 -15.67 13.84 -8.31
C VAL A 55 -15.35 14.42 -6.94
N ASP A 56 -16.35 14.98 -6.28
CA ASP A 56 -16.25 15.60 -4.95
C ASP A 56 -17.48 15.25 -4.09
N GLU A 57 -17.67 15.94 -2.97
CA GLU A 57 -18.81 15.69 -2.07
C GLU A 57 -20.19 15.91 -2.71
N THR A 58 -20.26 16.57 -3.88
CA THR A 58 -21.51 16.84 -4.62
C THR A 58 -21.85 15.77 -5.64
N TYR A 59 -21.02 14.73 -5.77
CA TYR A 59 -21.22 13.69 -6.77
C TYR A 59 -22.46 12.83 -6.49
N GLU A 60 -23.31 12.73 -7.51
CA GLU A 60 -24.51 11.90 -7.52
C GLU A 60 -24.45 10.90 -8.68
N ASN A 61 -24.90 9.66 -8.46
CA ASN A 61 -25.07 8.68 -9.53
C ASN A 61 -26.16 7.65 -9.19
N ILE A 62 -26.60 6.92 -10.21
CA ILE A 62 -27.50 5.79 -10.09
C ILE A 62 -26.69 4.55 -9.68
N ILE A 63 -27.11 3.90 -8.61
CA ILE A 63 -26.42 2.71 -8.05
C ILE A 63 -27.28 1.45 -8.06
N ASP A 64 -28.57 1.56 -8.35
CA ASP A 64 -29.52 0.45 -8.35
C ASP A 64 -30.59 0.58 -9.45
N ASP A 65 -31.47 -0.42 -9.53
CA ASP A 65 -32.57 -0.48 -10.50
C ASP A 65 -33.73 0.49 -10.17
N SER A 66 -33.63 1.32 -9.11
CA SER A 66 -34.61 2.38 -8.87
C SER A 66 -34.45 3.53 -9.86
N PHE A 67 -33.27 3.67 -10.49
CA PHE A 67 -32.90 4.78 -11.37
C PHE A 67 -32.94 6.16 -10.69
N GLU A 68 -32.98 6.20 -9.36
CA GLU A 68 -32.89 7.43 -8.58
C GLU A 68 -31.42 7.79 -8.33
N LEU A 69 -31.13 9.09 -8.26
CA LEU A 69 -29.80 9.58 -7.94
C LEU A 69 -29.53 9.38 -6.44
N SER A 70 -28.33 8.89 -6.15
CA SER A 70 -27.82 8.73 -4.79
C SER A 70 -26.63 9.67 -4.58
N ASP A 71 -26.60 10.33 -3.41
CA ASP A 71 -25.55 11.31 -3.01
C ASP A 71 -24.24 10.62 -2.60
N ILE A 72 -23.61 9.91 -3.54
CA ILE A 72 -22.40 9.10 -3.29
C ILE A 72 -21.26 9.96 -2.73
N GLY A 73 -21.04 11.12 -3.34
CA GLY A 73 -19.98 12.05 -2.95
C GLY A 73 -20.08 12.47 -1.49
N ALA A 74 -21.28 12.79 -1.01
CA ALA A 74 -21.49 13.23 0.37
C ALA A 74 -21.16 12.14 1.40
N ARG A 75 -21.25 10.86 1.02
CA ARG A 75 -20.91 9.70 1.86
C ARG A 75 -19.43 9.34 1.77
N ALA A 76 -18.84 9.46 0.57
CA ALA A 76 -17.41 9.25 0.35
C ALA A 76 -16.55 10.35 1.01
N PHE A 77 -17.01 11.61 0.93
CA PHE A 77 -16.30 12.81 1.38
C PHE A 77 -17.14 13.65 2.36
N PRO A 78 -17.51 13.11 3.54
CA PRO A 78 -18.39 13.82 4.48
C PRO A 78 -17.75 15.09 5.07
N GLN A 79 -16.43 15.24 4.93
CA GLN A 79 -15.66 16.42 5.36
C GLN A 79 -15.17 17.27 4.17
N GLY A 80 -15.65 16.99 2.96
CA GLY A 80 -15.13 17.52 1.70
C GLY A 80 -13.90 16.74 1.21
N GLY A 81 -13.57 16.93 -0.06
CA GLY A 81 -12.44 16.28 -0.74
C GLY A 81 -12.80 15.89 -2.17
N GLN A 82 -11.81 15.38 -2.90
CA GLN A 82 -11.95 14.96 -4.28
C GLN A 82 -11.37 13.56 -4.48
N GLY A 83 -11.85 12.89 -5.51
CA GLY A 83 -11.28 11.63 -5.96
C GLY A 83 -11.55 11.40 -7.44
N ALA A 84 -11.02 10.31 -7.97
CA ALA A 84 -11.26 9.90 -9.35
C ALA A 84 -12.28 8.77 -9.39
N GLU A 85 -13.48 9.06 -9.86
CA GLU A 85 -14.46 8.04 -10.18
C GLU A 85 -14.07 7.28 -11.45
N HIS A 86 -14.30 5.96 -11.44
CA HIS A 86 -14.12 5.13 -12.62
C HIS A 86 -15.08 3.93 -12.68
N LEU A 87 -15.59 3.67 -13.88
CA LEU A 87 -16.59 2.64 -14.18
C LEU A 87 -16.01 1.29 -14.70
N GLY A 88 -14.68 1.17 -14.74
CA GLY A 88 -13.96 -0.02 -15.27
C GLY A 88 -13.81 -0.04 -16.80
N LEU A 89 -14.13 1.06 -17.49
CA LEU A 89 -14.31 1.16 -18.94
C LEU A 89 -13.01 1.26 -19.78
N GLY A 90 -11.84 1.04 -19.19
CA GLY A 90 -10.53 1.40 -19.73
C GLY A 90 -9.59 1.64 -18.55
N PHE A 91 -8.54 2.42 -18.69
CA PHE A 91 -7.69 2.77 -17.55
C PHE A 91 -7.01 4.12 -17.74
N LEU A 92 -6.61 4.72 -16.62
CA LEU A 92 -5.69 5.85 -16.55
C LEU A 92 -4.31 5.36 -16.18
N GLU A 93 -3.28 6.00 -16.72
CA GLU A 93 -1.90 5.56 -16.60
C GLU A 93 -0.91 6.70 -16.40
N ILE A 94 0.10 6.45 -15.58
CA ILE A 94 1.36 7.20 -15.55
C ILE A 94 2.48 6.35 -16.12
N ASP A 95 3.28 6.93 -17.03
CA ASP A 95 4.54 6.37 -17.50
C ASP A 95 5.62 6.56 -16.41
N LEU A 96 5.84 5.51 -15.62
CA LEU A 96 6.85 5.44 -14.57
C LEU A 96 8.26 5.42 -15.12
N ALA A 97 8.48 4.86 -16.32
CA ALA A 97 9.81 4.80 -16.90
C ALA A 97 10.34 6.22 -17.19
N SER A 98 9.46 7.13 -17.62
CA SER A 98 9.80 8.55 -17.80
C SER A 98 10.27 9.22 -16.50
N LEU A 99 9.80 8.73 -15.33
CA LEU A 99 10.17 9.23 -14.01
C LEU A 99 11.51 8.66 -13.51
N ASN A 100 11.97 7.57 -14.14
CA ASN A 100 13.20 6.84 -13.81
C ASN A 100 14.21 6.83 -14.99
N GLY A 101 14.36 7.97 -15.67
CA GLY A 101 15.37 8.13 -16.73
C GLY A 101 15.21 7.19 -17.93
N GLY A 102 13.99 6.71 -18.17
CA GLY A 102 13.65 5.76 -19.23
C GLY A 102 13.74 4.28 -18.84
N ASN A 103 14.08 3.98 -17.58
CA ASN A 103 14.19 2.59 -17.11
C ASN A 103 12.93 2.17 -16.32
N PRO A 104 12.50 0.91 -16.41
CA PRO A 104 11.48 0.39 -15.52
C PRO A 104 11.94 0.47 -14.06
N ILE A 105 10.99 0.57 -13.16
CA ILE A 105 11.24 0.49 -11.71
C ILE A 105 11.23 -1.00 -11.33
N ALA A 106 12.26 -1.46 -10.64
CA ALA A 106 12.34 -2.83 -10.14
C ALA A 106 12.78 -2.80 -8.67
N PRO A 107 12.29 -3.73 -7.83
CA PRO A 107 12.81 -3.86 -6.48
C PRO A 107 14.27 -4.35 -6.52
N THR A 108 14.99 -4.11 -5.44
CA THR A 108 16.37 -4.58 -5.24
C THR A 108 16.48 -5.20 -3.86
N ALA A 109 17.58 -5.93 -3.60
CA ALA A 109 17.82 -6.53 -2.28
C ALA A 109 17.79 -5.53 -1.11
N SER A 110 18.02 -4.24 -1.39
CA SER A 110 18.01 -3.17 -0.38
C SER A 110 16.87 -2.17 -0.55
N GLN A 111 15.93 -2.40 -1.47
CA GLN A 111 14.87 -1.43 -1.76
C GLN A 111 13.63 -2.12 -2.32
N SER A 112 12.53 -1.99 -1.58
CA SER A 112 11.22 -2.50 -1.95
C SER A 112 10.42 -1.44 -2.71
N ILE A 113 9.47 -1.89 -3.52
CA ILE A 113 8.45 -1.02 -4.10
C ILE A 113 7.18 -1.16 -3.27
N VAL A 114 6.58 -0.05 -2.88
CA VAL A 114 5.28 -0.03 -2.19
C VAL A 114 4.30 0.75 -3.04
N LEU A 115 3.27 0.08 -3.52
CA LEU A 115 2.09 0.68 -4.16
C LEU A 115 0.95 0.65 -3.16
N GLN A 116 0.26 1.78 -3.01
CA GLN A 116 -0.97 1.90 -2.23
C GLN A 116 -2.01 2.71 -3.00
N GLY A 117 -3.28 2.39 -2.82
CA GLY A 117 -4.38 3.25 -3.23
C GLY A 117 -5.65 2.97 -2.43
N ASP A 118 -6.42 4.01 -2.20
CA ASP A 118 -7.72 3.91 -1.55
C ASP A 118 -8.81 3.79 -2.61
N ILE A 119 -9.78 2.93 -2.34
CA ILE A 119 -10.93 2.72 -3.21
C ILE A 119 -12.20 2.79 -2.37
N PHE A 120 -13.08 3.73 -2.69
CA PHE A 120 -14.44 3.79 -2.16
C PHE A 120 -15.34 2.89 -2.99
N ASP A 121 -15.91 1.90 -2.32
CA ASP A 121 -17.00 1.12 -2.87
C ASP A 121 -18.33 1.84 -2.66
N VAL A 122 -19.04 2.09 -3.75
CA VAL A 122 -20.40 2.68 -3.73
C VAL A 122 -21.48 1.68 -3.33
N GLY A 123 -21.11 0.47 -2.86
CA GLY A 123 -22.01 -0.58 -2.44
C GLY A 123 -22.73 -1.25 -3.62
N GLY A 124 -23.28 -2.44 -3.38
CA GLY A 124 -24.09 -3.17 -4.36
C GLY A 124 -23.34 -4.04 -5.37
N PHE A 125 -24.01 -5.10 -5.81
CA PHE A 125 -23.52 -6.21 -6.65
C PHE A 125 -23.40 -5.88 -8.16
N GLY A 126 -23.12 -4.63 -8.52
CA GLY A 126 -22.78 -4.31 -9.90
C GLY A 126 -21.57 -5.12 -10.36
N ASN A 127 -21.48 -5.46 -11.65
CA ASN A 127 -20.30 -6.11 -12.22
C ASN A 127 -19.06 -5.18 -12.14
N LYS A 128 -18.46 -4.99 -10.97
CA LYS A 128 -17.32 -4.10 -10.76
C LYS A 128 -16.03 -4.86 -11.04
N ARG A 129 -15.28 -4.39 -12.02
CA ARG A 129 -13.94 -4.87 -12.36
C ARG A 129 -13.04 -3.66 -12.46
N VAL A 130 -12.40 -3.37 -11.35
CA VAL A 130 -11.63 -2.15 -11.15
C VAL A 130 -10.42 -2.50 -10.33
N SER A 131 -9.26 -1.99 -10.70
CA SER A 131 -8.02 -2.23 -10.00
C SER A 131 -7.11 -1.01 -10.05
N ILE A 132 -6.16 -1.01 -9.13
CA ILE A 132 -4.91 -0.27 -9.19
C ILE A 132 -3.80 -1.29 -9.39
N GLY A 133 -2.76 -0.96 -10.16
CA GLY A 133 -1.70 -1.93 -10.42
C GLY A 133 -0.46 -1.39 -11.10
N LEU A 134 0.57 -2.22 -11.09
CA LEU A 134 1.83 -2.00 -11.78
C LEU A 134 1.98 -2.96 -12.94
N ARG A 135 2.54 -2.47 -14.04
CA ARG A 135 2.75 -3.26 -15.25
C ARG A 135 4.05 -2.92 -15.95
N SER A 136 4.62 -3.91 -16.61
CA SER A 136 5.66 -3.74 -17.63
C SER A 136 5.05 -3.74 -19.04
N ASP A 137 5.62 -2.91 -19.92
CA ASP A 137 5.29 -2.93 -21.35
C ASP A 137 5.97 -4.09 -22.10
N ALA A 138 6.84 -4.85 -21.44
CA ALA A 138 7.47 -6.02 -22.03
C ALA A 138 6.43 -7.15 -22.30
N PRO A 139 6.57 -7.91 -23.40
CA PRO A 139 5.68 -9.03 -23.69
C PRO A 139 5.75 -10.10 -22.61
N ALA A 140 4.60 -10.61 -22.17
CA ALA A 140 4.51 -11.65 -21.14
C ALA A 140 5.23 -11.27 -19.83
N ALA A 141 5.22 -9.99 -19.49
CA ALA A 141 5.87 -9.48 -18.30
C ALA A 141 4.95 -9.44 -17.08
N ASN A 142 5.61 -9.29 -15.93
CA ASN A 142 5.00 -9.27 -14.63
C ASN A 142 3.92 -8.17 -14.52
N LEU A 143 2.82 -8.53 -13.89
CA LEU A 143 1.72 -7.62 -13.61
C LEU A 143 1.22 -7.89 -12.21
N ILE A 144 0.95 -6.81 -11.49
CA ILE A 144 0.32 -6.81 -10.18
C ILE A 144 -0.90 -5.92 -10.22
N GLU A 145 -2.01 -6.40 -9.67
CA GLU A 145 -3.22 -5.61 -9.53
C GLU A 145 -3.94 -5.91 -8.22
N LEU A 146 -4.61 -4.89 -7.68
CA LEU A 146 -5.43 -4.93 -6.48
C LEU A 146 -6.73 -4.16 -6.73
N GLY A 147 -7.86 -4.61 -6.21
CA GLY A 147 -9.12 -3.88 -6.30
C GLY A 147 -10.32 -4.80 -6.16
N GLN A 148 -11.31 -4.64 -7.03
CA GLN A 148 -12.55 -5.41 -6.97
C GLN A 148 -12.72 -6.28 -8.21
N TRP A 149 -13.16 -7.52 -7.98
CA TRP A 149 -13.41 -8.49 -9.04
C TRP A 149 -14.78 -9.16 -8.86
N ASN A 150 -15.56 -9.20 -9.93
CA ASN A 150 -16.93 -9.72 -9.97
C ASN A 150 -17.00 -11.16 -10.51
N ALA A 151 -16.24 -12.08 -9.92
CA ALA A 151 -16.43 -13.52 -10.14
C ALA A 151 -16.61 -14.17 -8.78
N ASP A 152 -17.37 -15.26 -8.71
CA ASP A 152 -17.64 -15.99 -7.45
C ASP A 152 -16.34 -16.53 -6.80
N PRO A 153 -16.03 -16.19 -5.53
CA PRO A 153 -16.77 -15.26 -4.65
C PRO A 153 -16.52 -13.78 -5.01
N ILE A 154 -17.57 -12.95 -5.09
CA ILE A 154 -17.41 -11.54 -5.47
C ILE A 154 -16.76 -10.77 -4.33
N GLY A 155 -15.70 -9.99 -4.60
CA GLY A 155 -15.07 -9.26 -3.51
C GLY A 155 -13.84 -8.46 -3.84
N TYR A 156 -13.15 -8.13 -2.75
CA TYR A 156 -11.86 -7.49 -2.73
C TYR A 156 -10.80 -8.50 -3.14
N ALA A 157 -10.02 -8.15 -4.15
CA ALA A 157 -9.22 -9.09 -4.88
C ALA A 157 -7.84 -8.53 -5.21
N HIS A 158 -6.92 -9.46 -5.41
CA HIS A 158 -5.56 -9.19 -5.84
C HIS A 158 -5.12 -10.23 -6.85
N ARG A 159 -4.08 -9.90 -7.60
CA ARG A 159 -3.44 -10.84 -8.51
C ARG A 159 -2.01 -10.50 -8.85
N ALA A 160 -1.27 -11.55 -9.16
CA ALA A 160 0.03 -11.50 -9.78
C ALA A 160 0.05 -12.40 -11.01
N ILE A 161 0.69 -11.96 -12.09
CA ILE A 161 0.76 -12.70 -13.34
C ILE A 161 2.22 -12.82 -13.78
N LEU A 162 2.62 -14.03 -14.17
CA LEU A 162 3.88 -14.37 -14.85
C LEU A 162 5.17 -14.23 -14.04
N PHE A 163 5.09 -14.12 -12.71
CA PHE A 163 6.28 -14.21 -11.86
C PHE A 163 6.84 -15.64 -11.83
N PRO A 164 8.13 -15.84 -12.12
CA PRO A 164 8.82 -17.09 -11.79
C PRO A 164 8.72 -17.40 -10.28
N SER A 165 8.73 -18.68 -9.92
CA SER A 165 8.91 -19.10 -8.52
C SER A 165 9.36 -20.54 -8.43
N THR A 166 9.95 -20.90 -7.29
CA THR A 166 10.27 -22.27 -6.89
C THR A 166 9.09 -22.97 -6.20
N VAL A 167 8.06 -22.22 -5.77
CA VAL A 167 6.85 -22.76 -5.15
C VAL A 167 5.73 -23.02 -6.17
N GLU A 168 4.80 -23.92 -5.83
CA GLU A 168 3.64 -24.23 -6.66
C GLU A 168 2.62 -23.06 -6.61
N ASN A 169 2.21 -22.56 -7.78
CA ASN A 169 1.22 -21.49 -7.95
C ASN A 169 1.55 -20.13 -7.27
N PRO A 170 2.70 -19.51 -7.58
CA PRO A 170 3.10 -18.21 -7.01
C PRO A 170 2.30 -17.02 -7.54
N ASN A 171 1.53 -17.24 -8.62
CA ASN A 171 0.79 -16.22 -9.36
C ASN A 171 -0.70 -16.45 -9.19
N PRO A 172 -1.34 -15.88 -8.16
CA PRO A 172 -2.80 -15.86 -8.10
C PRO A 172 -3.33 -15.07 -9.30
N ASN A 173 -4.06 -15.71 -10.22
CA ASN A 173 -4.65 -14.99 -11.36
C ASN A 173 -5.69 -13.97 -10.91
N TRP A 174 -6.60 -14.36 -10.04
CA TRP A 174 -7.45 -13.50 -9.24
C TRP A 174 -7.74 -14.31 -7.98
N ALA A 175 -7.25 -13.83 -6.85
CA ALA A 175 -7.56 -14.34 -5.54
C ALA A 175 -8.27 -13.26 -4.74
N PHE A 176 -8.96 -13.66 -3.68
CA PHE A 176 -9.73 -12.76 -2.84
C PHE A 176 -9.06 -12.62 -1.49
N PHE A 177 -9.20 -11.44 -0.88
CA PHE A 177 -8.87 -11.25 0.52
C PHE A 177 -9.91 -11.97 1.37
N GLU A 178 -9.46 -12.93 2.19
CA GLU A 178 -10.32 -13.56 3.18
C GLU A 178 -10.46 -12.61 4.37
N LEU A 179 -11.66 -12.06 4.55
CA LEU A 179 -11.97 -11.22 5.70
C LEU A 179 -12.56 -12.05 6.84
N ASN A 180 -12.56 -11.48 8.03
CA ASN A 180 -13.03 -12.16 9.23
C ASN A 180 -14.54 -12.49 9.13
N PRO A 181 -14.96 -13.76 9.28
CA PRO A 181 -16.38 -14.15 9.22
C PRO A 181 -17.30 -13.43 10.22
N GLY A 182 -16.76 -12.78 11.26
CA GLY A 182 -17.54 -11.90 12.15
C GLY A 182 -18.15 -10.67 11.45
N LEU A 183 -17.71 -10.36 10.23
CA LEU A 183 -18.29 -9.32 9.37
C LEU A 183 -19.39 -9.86 8.44
N ASP A 184 -19.61 -11.17 8.39
CA ASP A 184 -20.65 -11.79 7.58
C ASP A 184 -22.04 -11.39 8.09
N ARG A 185 -22.97 -11.12 7.17
CA ARG A 185 -24.33 -10.74 7.56
C ARG A 185 -25.12 -11.99 7.91
N GLU A 186 -25.98 -11.86 8.91
CA GLU A 186 -26.86 -12.96 9.32
C GLU A 186 -27.88 -13.37 8.24
N ASP A 187 -28.08 -12.54 7.21
CA ASP A 187 -29.16 -12.71 6.21
C ASP A 187 -28.84 -13.75 5.11
N ASP A 188 -27.57 -13.93 4.75
CA ASP A 188 -27.08 -14.97 3.81
C ASP A 188 -26.20 -16.03 4.48
N ALA A 189 -25.47 -15.69 5.56
CA ALA A 189 -24.83 -16.60 6.51
C ALA A 189 -24.09 -17.79 5.86
N ASP A 190 -23.32 -17.50 4.82
CA ASP A 190 -22.52 -18.49 4.09
C ASP A 190 -21.05 -18.52 4.56
N ASP A 191 -20.74 -17.79 5.63
CA ASP A 191 -19.41 -17.58 6.21
C ASP A 191 -18.44 -16.89 5.23
N LEU A 192 -18.95 -16.26 4.15
CA LEU A 192 -18.16 -15.52 3.16
C LEU A 192 -18.46 -14.03 3.25
N VAL A 193 -17.47 -13.26 3.70
CA VAL A 193 -17.59 -11.80 3.70
C VAL A 193 -17.32 -11.24 2.31
N THR A 194 -18.37 -10.75 1.68
CA THR A 194 -18.31 -10.12 0.35
C THR A 194 -18.48 -8.61 0.43
N ILE A 195 -18.31 -7.94 -0.71
CA ILE A 195 -18.69 -6.53 -0.90
C ILE A 195 -20.15 -6.28 -0.49
N GLY A 196 -21.02 -7.28 -0.69
CA GLY A 196 -22.42 -7.18 -0.29
C GLY A 196 -22.57 -6.93 1.20
N ASP A 197 -21.74 -7.59 2.01
CA ASP A 197 -21.83 -7.64 3.48
C ASP A 197 -21.34 -6.39 4.14
N ILE A 198 -20.23 -5.87 3.63
CA ILE A 198 -19.66 -4.60 4.04
C ILE A 198 -20.54 -3.43 3.60
N GLY A 199 -21.05 -3.46 2.37
CA GLY A 199 -21.76 -2.34 1.77
C GLY A 199 -20.81 -1.22 1.34
N GLU A 200 -21.23 0.03 1.53
CA GLU A 200 -20.44 1.19 1.10
C GLU A 200 -19.32 1.48 2.09
N ALA A 201 -18.08 1.44 1.62
CA ALA A 201 -16.91 1.66 2.46
C ALA A 201 -15.71 2.11 1.64
N TRP A 202 -14.85 2.90 2.27
CA TRP A 202 -13.47 3.03 1.81
C TRP A 202 -12.66 1.80 2.22
N ALA A 203 -11.68 1.43 1.41
CA ALA A 203 -10.64 0.49 1.80
C ALA A 203 -9.30 0.90 1.20
N THR A 204 -8.22 0.63 1.93
CA THR A 204 -6.85 0.81 1.46
C THR A 204 -6.33 -0.52 0.93
N TYR A 205 -5.85 -0.51 -0.31
CA TYR A 205 -5.15 -1.62 -0.92
C TYR A 205 -3.66 -1.29 -0.95
N ARG A 206 -2.82 -2.19 -0.49
CA ARG A 206 -1.37 -2.05 -0.52
C ARG A 206 -0.72 -3.31 -1.07
N VAL A 207 0.33 -3.15 -1.87
CA VAL A 207 1.29 -4.21 -2.17
C VAL A 207 2.70 -3.74 -1.90
N THR A 208 3.46 -4.56 -1.18
CA THR A 208 4.91 -4.45 -1.03
C THR A 208 5.58 -5.50 -1.90
N ILE A 209 6.53 -5.06 -2.72
CA ILE A 209 7.23 -5.87 -3.71
C ILE A 209 8.71 -5.87 -3.37
N THR A 210 9.24 -7.03 -3.03
CA THR A 210 10.68 -7.27 -2.87
C THR A 210 11.18 -8.09 -4.07
N PRO A 211 12.49 -8.39 -4.17
CA PRO A 211 12.98 -9.30 -5.20
C PRO A 211 12.33 -10.68 -5.16
N ASP A 212 11.90 -11.12 -3.97
CA ASP A 212 11.53 -12.51 -3.68
C ASP A 212 10.09 -12.68 -3.18
N THR A 213 9.40 -11.58 -2.83
CA THR A 213 8.04 -11.64 -2.27
C THR A 213 7.12 -10.55 -2.79
N LEU A 214 5.82 -10.89 -2.83
CA LEU A 214 4.71 -9.94 -2.91
C LEU A 214 3.87 -10.06 -1.65
N THR A 215 3.80 -9.00 -0.86
CA THR A 215 2.90 -8.93 0.30
C THR A 215 1.77 -7.98 -0.03
N TYR A 216 0.56 -8.53 -0.14
CA TYR A 216 -0.67 -7.79 -0.35
C TYR A 216 -1.35 -7.55 0.99
N GLU A 217 -1.79 -6.32 1.23
CA GLU A 217 -2.54 -5.94 2.42
C GLU A 217 -3.81 -5.21 2.02
N PHE A 218 -4.86 -5.47 2.78
CA PHE A 218 -6.17 -4.87 2.63
C PHE A 218 -6.65 -4.38 3.99
N ASP A 219 -6.88 -3.08 4.09
CA ASP A 219 -7.36 -2.38 5.29
C ASP A 219 -8.72 -1.77 4.99
N LEU A 220 -9.76 -2.41 5.51
CA LEU A 220 -11.14 -2.03 5.38
C LEU A 220 -11.41 -0.78 6.24
N PHE A 221 -12.27 0.10 5.76
CA PHE A 221 -12.57 1.42 6.35
C PHE A 221 -11.39 2.40 6.44
N ARG A 222 -10.16 1.98 6.14
CA ARG A 222 -8.92 2.78 6.25
C ARG A 222 -8.64 3.23 7.68
N ASP A 223 -8.98 2.39 8.65
CA ASP A 223 -8.88 2.73 10.06
C ASP A 223 -7.63 2.14 10.74
N GLY A 224 -6.90 1.25 10.06
CA GLY A 224 -5.74 0.57 10.61
C GLY A 224 -6.12 -0.37 11.75
N LEU A 225 -7.32 -0.94 11.72
CA LEU A 225 -7.82 -1.91 12.68
C LEU A 225 -8.18 -3.23 11.99
N THR A 226 -8.06 -4.34 12.70
CA THR A 226 -8.46 -5.66 12.23
C THR A 226 -9.96 -5.85 12.47
N ASN A 227 -10.82 -5.40 11.55
CA ASN A 227 -12.26 -5.50 11.71
C ASN A 227 -12.67 -6.99 11.77
N ASP A 228 -13.22 -7.40 12.91
CA ASP A 228 -13.53 -8.80 13.22
C ASP A 228 -14.97 -8.99 13.73
N GLY A 229 -15.81 -7.97 13.54
CA GLY A 229 -17.18 -7.92 14.08
C GLY A 229 -17.26 -7.56 15.57
N THR A 230 -16.14 -7.33 16.26
CA THR A 230 -16.13 -6.91 17.66
C THR A 230 -16.21 -5.39 17.82
N GLU A 231 -16.62 -4.93 19.01
CA GLU A 231 -16.70 -3.49 19.32
C GLU A 231 -15.32 -2.82 19.47
N ASN A 232 -14.24 -3.59 19.66
CA ASN A 232 -12.90 -3.06 19.91
C ASN A 232 -11.85 -3.88 19.13
N PRO A 233 -11.78 -3.70 17.80
CA PRO A 233 -10.78 -4.39 16.98
C PRO A 233 -9.36 -3.96 17.34
N ALA A 234 -8.39 -4.86 17.15
CA ALA A 234 -6.99 -4.58 17.40
C ALA A 234 -6.39 -3.72 16.27
N PRO A 235 -5.27 -3.00 16.49
CA PRO A 235 -4.54 -2.37 15.39
C PRO A 235 -4.03 -3.39 14.39
N GLY A 236 -4.13 -3.10 13.09
CA GLY A 236 -3.65 -3.97 12.01
C GLY A 236 -4.33 -3.69 10.68
N VAL A 237 -4.39 -4.71 9.82
CA VAL A 237 -5.12 -4.72 8.55
C VAL A 237 -5.99 -5.97 8.50
N ASP A 238 -7.11 -5.93 7.79
CA ASP A 238 -8.09 -7.02 7.77
C ASP A 238 -7.61 -8.27 7.05
N ALA A 239 -6.75 -8.10 6.04
CA ALA A 239 -6.12 -9.21 5.38
C ALA A 239 -4.69 -8.87 4.96
N SER A 240 -3.79 -9.83 5.15
CA SER A 240 -2.42 -9.79 4.65
C SER A 240 -2.05 -11.15 4.08
N ILE A 241 -1.54 -11.17 2.85
CA ILE A 241 -1.15 -12.41 2.17
C ILE A 241 0.16 -12.21 1.41
N THR A 242 1.07 -13.15 1.59
CA THR A 242 2.40 -13.12 0.96
C THR A 242 2.57 -14.28 -0.03
N TYR A 243 3.15 -13.96 -1.19
CA TYR A 243 3.51 -14.93 -2.21
C TYR A 243 5.02 -14.89 -2.46
N ASP A 244 5.64 -16.07 -2.48
CA ASP A 244 7.03 -16.23 -2.88
C ASP A 244 7.13 -16.17 -4.41
N ILE A 245 7.88 -15.21 -4.91
CA ILE A 245 8.10 -14.96 -6.33
C ILE A 245 9.60 -14.81 -6.60
N SER A 246 9.94 -14.60 -7.86
CA SER A 246 11.22 -14.02 -8.24
C SER A 246 10.94 -12.90 -9.24
N THR A 247 11.37 -11.69 -8.93
CA THR A 247 11.26 -10.57 -9.87
C THR A 247 12.35 -10.65 -10.93
N ASP A 248 12.09 -10.03 -12.08
CA ASP A 248 13.06 -9.92 -13.16
C ASP A 248 13.46 -8.46 -13.42
N SER A 249 14.43 -8.28 -14.30
CA SER A 249 14.92 -6.94 -14.68
C SER A 249 13.94 -6.13 -15.54
N ASN A 250 12.79 -6.70 -15.95
CA ASN A 250 11.81 -5.97 -16.75
C ASN A 250 11.02 -4.96 -15.90
N GLY A 251 10.95 -5.17 -14.58
CA GLY A 251 10.36 -4.24 -13.62
C GLY A 251 8.96 -3.75 -14.01
N TYR A 252 8.65 -2.48 -13.73
CA TYR A 252 7.37 -1.85 -14.03
C TYR A 252 7.59 -0.49 -14.71
N ASN A 253 6.88 -0.29 -15.82
CA ASN A 253 6.90 0.95 -16.61
C ASN A 253 5.66 1.79 -16.38
N ASN A 254 4.58 1.21 -15.85
CA ASN A 254 3.30 1.90 -15.75
C ASN A 254 2.65 1.67 -14.39
N LEU A 255 2.14 2.75 -13.82
CA LEU A 255 1.14 2.73 -12.75
C LEU A 255 -0.22 2.98 -13.40
N ARG A 256 -1.19 2.11 -13.12
CA ARG A 256 -2.51 2.17 -13.73
C ARG A 256 -3.60 2.09 -12.68
N PHE A 257 -4.72 2.76 -12.93
CA PHE A 257 -5.97 2.49 -12.24
C PHE A 257 -7.16 2.50 -13.20
N GLY A 258 -8.22 1.78 -12.83
CA GLY A 258 -9.43 1.57 -13.62
C GLY A 258 -9.64 0.10 -13.97
N GLY A 259 -10.06 -0.20 -15.19
CA GLY A 259 -10.32 -1.55 -15.67
C GLY A 259 -9.06 -2.43 -15.72
N PRO A 260 -9.15 -3.70 -15.27
CA PRO A 260 -8.00 -4.59 -15.18
C PRO A 260 -7.50 -5.08 -16.55
N SER A 261 -6.25 -5.56 -16.60
CA SER A 261 -5.63 -6.21 -17.78
C SER A 261 -5.46 -5.32 -19.02
N GLY A 262 -5.82 -4.04 -18.96
CA GLY A 262 -5.80 -3.14 -20.10
C GLY A 262 -6.92 -3.39 -21.12
N VAL A 263 -7.93 -4.16 -20.74
CA VAL A 263 -9.14 -4.37 -21.53
C VAL A 263 -10.28 -3.62 -20.86
N SER A 264 -11.15 -3.03 -21.69
CA SER A 264 -12.39 -2.46 -21.19
C SER A 264 -13.19 -3.56 -20.51
N SER A 265 -13.51 -3.34 -19.24
CA SER A 265 -14.28 -4.26 -18.45
C SER A 265 -15.53 -3.55 -17.97
N LEU A 266 -16.40 -3.25 -18.95
CA LEU A 266 -17.76 -2.87 -18.69
C LEU A 266 -18.39 -3.94 -17.81
N GLY A 267 -18.73 -3.56 -16.59
CA GLY A 267 -19.71 -4.30 -15.84
C GLY A 267 -21.07 -4.27 -16.51
N ASN A 268 -22.02 -3.59 -15.89
CA ASN A 268 -23.27 -3.19 -16.54
C ASN A 268 -23.16 -1.82 -17.24
N GLY A 269 -22.07 -1.06 -17.03
CA GLY A 269 -21.83 0.25 -17.67
C GLY A 269 -22.86 1.34 -17.38
N THR A 270 -23.83 1.05 -16.51
CA THR A 270 -25.06 1.82 -16.30
C THR A 270 -25.26 2.20 -14.84
N TYR A 271 -24.71 1.42 -13.90
CA TYR A 271 -24.86 1.62 -12.45
C TYR A 271 -23.51 1.61 -11.76
N GLY A 272 -23.26 2.65 -10.96
CA GLY A 272 -22.12 2.76 -10.05
C GLY A 272 -20.73 2.63 -10.71
N GLY A 273 -19.72 2.84 -9.88
CA GLY A 273 -18.30 2.72 -10.17
C GLY A 273 -17.55 2.57 -8.85
N VAL A 274 -16.27 2.93 -8.81
CA VAL A 274 -15.55 3.18 -7.57
C VAL A 274 -14.92 4.56 -7.61
N ILE A 275 -14.62 5.11 -6.44
CA ILE A 275 -13.84 6.37 -6.35
C ILE A 275 -12.46 6.01 -5.84
N TYR A 276 -11.43 6.38 -6.59
CA TYR A 276 -10.03 6.24 -6.20
C TYR A 276 -9.55 7.49 -5.49
N ASP A 277 -8.73 7.30 -4.47
CA ASP A 277 -8.04 8.38 -3.73
C ASP A 277 -6.70 7.90 -3.17
N ASN A 278 -5.85 8.82 -2.72
CA ASN A 278 -4.58 8.58 -2.02
C ASN A 278 -3.69 7.51 -2.69
N ILE A 279 -3.51 7.62 -4.00
CA ILE A 279 -2.65 6.72 -4.76
C ILE A 279 -1.19 7.11 -4.52
N THR A 280 -0.41 6.20 -3.95
CA THR A 280 1.01 6.41 -3.72
C THR A 280 1.85 5.28 -4.31
N LEU A 281 3.00 5.64 -4.88
CA LEU A 281 4.03 4.70 -5.30
C LEU A 281 5.35 5.17 -4.74
N THR A 282 5.97 4.35 -3.92
CA THR A 282 7.19 4.71 -3.21
C THR A 282 8.23 3.61 -3.30
N LEU A 283 9.49 4.01 -3.34
CA LEU A 283 10.61 3.12 -3.11
C LEU A 283 11.00 3.26 -1.66
N VAL A 284 10.97 2.16 -0.94
CA VAL A 284 11.29 2.12 0.48
C VAL A 284 12.57 1.32 0.60
N ASP A 285 13.63 1.96 1.09
CA ASP A 285 14.83 1.22 1.45
C ASP A 285 14.44 0.11 2.42
N SER A 286 14.74 -1.13 2.06
CA SER A 286 14.58 -2.25 2.98
C SER A 286 15.56 -2.04 4.11
N GLU A 287 15.10 -2.26 5.34
CA GLU A 287 15.99 -2.60 6.44
C GLU A 287 16.94 -3.67 5.90
N ALA A 288 18.25 -3.42 5.89
CA ALA A 288 19.17 -4.52 5.67
C ALA A 288 18.93 -5.48 6.84
N PRO A 289 18.66 -6.77 6.59
CA PRO A 289 18.43 -7.72 7.68
C PRO A 289 19.60 -7.59 8.65
N LEU A 290 19.27 -7.30 9.92
CA LEU A 290 20.28 -7.18 10.94
C LEU A 290 20.89 -8.56 11.12
N THR A 291 22.17 -8.71 10.83
CA THR A 291 22.84 -9.98 11.07
C THR A 291 22.67 -10.38 12.54
N GLY A 292 22.00 -11.51 12.78
CA GLY A 292 21.68 -11.96 14.14
C GLY A 292 20.25 -11.70 14.60
N ASP A 293 19.47 -10.91 13.89
CA ASP A 293 18.02 -10.77 14.08
C ASP A 293 17.36 -11.94 13.35
N TYR A 294 17.08 -13.00 14.09
CA TYR A 294 16.60 -14.27 13.58
C TYR A 294 15.09 -14.42 13.73
N ASN A 295 14.44 -13.52 14.48
CA ASN A 295 12.98 -13.44 14.56
C ASN A 295 12.39 -12.28 13.73
N ASP A 296 13.25 -11.53 13.04
CA ASP A 296 12.92 -10.39 12.17
C ASP A 296 12.12 -9.28 12.89
N ASP A 297 12.39 -9.07 14.19
CA ASP A 297 11.69 -8.04 14.98
C ASP A 297 12.36 -6.66 14.97
N GLY A 298 13.49 -6.55 14.26
CA GLY A 298 14.27 -5.33 14.10
C GLY A 298 15.23 -5.07 15.26
N VAL A 299 15.42 -6.02 16.17
CA VAL A 299 16.33 -5.94 17.31
C VAL A 299 17.08 -7.26 17.48
N VAL A 300 18.42 -7.21 17.52
CA VAL A 300 19.22 -8.39 17.85
C VAL A 300 19.26 -8.56 19.37
N ASP A 301 18.43 -9.42 19.93
CA ASP A 301 18.35 -9.68 21.35
C ASP A 301 18.30 -11.17 21.76
N ALA A 302 17.82 -11.45 22.97
CA ALA A 302 17.79 -12.81 23.50
C ALA A 302 16.70 -13.68 22.86
N ALA A 303 15.70 -13.10 22.18
CA ALA A 303 14.69 -13.82 21.44
C ALA A 303 15.30 -14.50 20.21
N ASP A 304 16.21 -13.84 19.50
CA ASP A 304 16.91 -14.42 18.33
C ASP A 304 17.74 -15.64 18.71
N TYR A 305 18.38 -15.58 19.88
CA TYR A 305 19.11 -16.73 20.41
C TYR A 305 18.23 -17.97 20.54
N THR A 306 16.94 -17.80 20.87
CA THR A 306 16.01 -18.94 20.94
C THR A 306 15.71 -19.50 19.56
N VAL A 307 15.53 -18.66 18.54
CA VAL A 307 15.36 -19.09 17.16
C VAL A 307 16.58 -19.87 16.66
N TRP A 308 17.79 -19.33 16.84
CA TRP A 308 19.02 -20.04 16.48
C TRP A 308 19.17 -21.36 17.23
N ARG A 309 18.90 -21.36 18.54
CA ARG A 309 19.07 -22.57 19.36
C ARG A 309 18.10 -23.67 18.94
N ASP A 310 16.88 -23.31 18.56
CA ASP A 310 15.83 -24.25 18.16
C ASP A 310 16.07 -24.81 16.76
N THR A 311 16.78 -24.08 15.90
CA THR A 311 17.11 -24.45 14.50
C THR A 311 18.56 -24.96 14.32
N LEU A 312 19.32 -25.10 15.42
CA LEU A 312 20.73 -25.50 15.38
C LEU A 312 20.95 -26.86 14.67
N GLY A 313 21.71 -26.83 13.58
CA GLY A 313 22.06 -27.98 12.75
C GLY A 313 21.18 -28.15 11.52
N ASP A 314 20.16 -27.32 11.33
CA ASP A 314 19.35 -27.30 10.12
C ASP A 314 20.11 -26.67 8.93
N SER A 315 19.73 -27.06 7.72
CA SER A 315 20.22 -26.44 6.49
C SER A 315 19.40 -25.20 6.15
N ALA A 316 20.06 -24.13 5.71
CA ALA A 316 19.42 -22.93 5.18
C ALA A 316 19.48 -22.93 3.64
N ASP A 317 18.33 -22.84 2.99
CA ASP A 317 18.22 -22.77 1.52
C ASP A 317 17.10 -21.77 1.14
N PRO A 318 17.45 -20.59 0.60
CA PRO A 318 18.80 -20.15 0.24
C PRO A 318 19.70 -19.92 1.46
N SER A 319 21.03 -19.92 1.26
CA SER A 319 21.99 -19.46 2.28
C SER A 319 21.61 -18.06 2.77
N GLY A 320 21.68 -17.85 4.08
CA GLY A 320 21.23 -16.61 4.72
C GLY A 320 19.78 -16.63 5.21
N SER A 321 19.02 -17.70 4.94
CA SER A 321 17.65 -17.85 5.46
C SER A 321 17.60 -18.40 6.89
N GLY A 322 16.55 -18.03 7.63
CA GLY A 322 16.38 -18.45 9.03
C GLY A 322 17.51 -17.92 9.90
N ALA A 323 18.07 -18.78 10.75
CA ALA A 323 19.18 -18.39 11.63
C ALA A 323 20.58 -18.57 11.01
N ASP A 324 20.73 -18.61 9.69
CA ASP A 324 22.02 -18.69 8.97
C ASP A 324 22.64 -17.29 8.78
N GLY A 325 22.92 -16.59 9.88
CA GLY A 325 23.46 -15.23 9.85
C GLY A 325 24.87 -15.08 9.26
N ASN A 326 25.54 -16.17 8.85
CA ASN A 326 26.81 -16.11 8.14
C ASN A 326 26.75 -16.59 6.68
N ASP A 327 25.54 -16.80 6.15
CA ASP A 327 25.23 -17.14 4.77
C ASP A 327 25.98 -18.38 4.24
N ASN A 328 26.20 -19.39 5.09
CA ASN A 328 26.97 -20.57 4.71
C ASN A 328 26.10 -21.78 4.28
N GLY A 329 24.77 -21.64 4.40
CA GLY A 329 23.78 -22.66 4.10
C GLY A 329 23.53 -23.67 5.22
N VAL A 330 24.07 -23.45 6.42
CA VAL A 330 23.91 -24.33 7.60
C VAL A 330 23.87 -23.50 8.87
N ILE A 331 22.84 -23.73 9.69
CA ILE A 331 22.70 -23.07 10.99
C ILE A 331 23.64 -23.76 11.99
N ASP A 332 24.76 -23.13 12.32
CA ASP A 332 25.80 -23.68 13.18
C ASP A 332 26.36 -22.64 14.18
N ASN A 333 27.56 -22.91 14.69
CA ASN A 333 28.18 -22.03 15.69
C ASN A 333 28.77 -20.74 15.07
N GLY A 334 28.92 -20.68 13.75
CA GLY A 334 29.21 -19.46 13.01
C GLY A 334 28.08 -18.44 13.17
N ASP A 335 26.84 -18.90 13.10
CA ASP A 335 25.66 -18.06 13.27
C ASP A 335 25.49 -17.55 14.69
N TYR A 336 25.75 -18.40 15.68
CA TYR A 336 25.84 -17.92 17.07
C TYR A 336 26.86 -16.78 17.22
N THR A 337 27.99 -16.87 16.51
CA THR A 337 29.01 -15.82 16.55
C THR A 337 28.46 -14.55 15.90
N ALA A 338 27.80 -14.68 14.75
CA ALA A 338 27.12 -13.59 14.06
C ALA A 338 26.08 -12.89 14.96
N TRP A 339 25.18 -13.63 15.61
CA TRP A 339 24.28 -13.08 16.62
C TRP A 339 25.02 -12.39 17.77
N SER A 340 26.02 -13.04 18.35
CA SER A 340 26.72 -12.50 19.52
C SER A 340 27.51 -11.22 19.21
N ASP A 341 28.02 -11.10 17.98
CA ASP A 341 28.80 -9.93 17.53
C ASP A 341 27.90 -8.70 17.29
N ASN A 342 26.61 -8.92 16.99
CA ASN A 342 25.63 -7.88 16.71
C ASN A 342 24.60 -7.71 17.86
N TYR A 343 24.78 -8.38 19.00
CA TYR A 343 23.83 -8.31 20.12
C TYR A 343 23.61 -6.88 20.62
N GLY A 344 22.36 -6.43 20.60
CA GLY A 344 21.94 -5.09 20.96
C GLY A 344 21.87 -4.10 19.80
N ASP A 345 22.19 -4.51 18.57
CA ASP A 345 21.91 -3.73 17.38
C ASP A 345 20.39 -3.66 17.14
N SER A 346 19.92 -2.53 16.64
CA SER A 346 18.50 -2.29 16.38
C SER A 346 18.32 -1.39 15.17
N SER A 347 17.36 -1.73 14.34
CA SER A 347 17.05 -1.03 13.09
C SER A 347 15.98 0.07 13.31
N LEU A 348 15.24 -0.03 14.42
CA LEU A 348 14.24 0.93 14.85
C LEU A 348 14.83 2.33 15.04
N SER A 349 14.38 3.27 14.22
CA SER A 349 14.64 4.70 14.39
C SER A 349 13.99 5.17 15.71
N LEU A 350 14.80 5.40 16.74
CA LEU A 350 14.33 6.07 17.96
C LEU A 350 13.83 7.46 17.58
N ALA A 351 12.50 7.63 17.58
CA ALA A 351 11.85 8.94 17.40
C ALA A 351 12.52 9.97 18.32
N THR A 352 13.25 10.91 17.73
CA THR A 352 13.82 12.01 18.50
C THR A 352 12.65 12.81 19.05
N ALA A 353 12.63 13.02 20.37
CA ALA A 353 11.64 13.89 21.01
C ALA A 353 11.55 15.21 20.24
N VAL A 354 10.41 15.43 19.58
CA VAL A 354 10.11 16.69 18.90
C VAL A 354 10.23 17.78 19.94
N PRO A 355 11.13 18.78 19.77
CA PRO A 355 11.14 19.94 20.65
C PRO A 355 9.77 20.60 20.53
N GLU A 356 8.96 20.56 21.59
CA GLU A 356 7.61 21.13 21.55
C GLU A 356 7.67 22.58 21.02
N PRO A 357 7.06 22.88 19.86
CA PRO A 357 6.93 24.25 19.45
C PRO A 357 5.82 24.90 20.30
N SER A 358 6.12 26.09 20.82
CA SER A 358 5.16 27.14 21.22
C SER A 358 4.57 27.19 22.64
N SER A 359 4.80 26.23 23.54
CA SER A 359 4.37 26.35 24.96
C SER A 359 5.04 27.55 25.65
N ALA A 360 6.32 27.81 25.35
CA ALA A 360 7.07 28.97 25.84
C ALA A 360 6.66 30.31 25.18
N LEU A 361 6.20 30.28 23.93
CA LEU A 361 5.68 31.47 23.22
C LEU A 361 4.30 31.88 23.76
N LEU A 362 3.43 30.91 24.08
CA LEU A 362 2.16 31.16 24.75
C LEU A 362 2.35 31.69 26.18
N ALA A 363 3.30 31.13 26.94
CA ALA A 363 3.63 31.61 28.28
C ALA A 363 4.17 33.05 28.28
N SER A 364 5.00 33.42 27.28
CA SER A 364 5.51 34.78 27.15
C SER A 364 4.46 35.79 26.65
N LEU A 365 3.51 35.38 25.81
CA LEU A 365 2.37 36.22 25.41
C LEU A 365 1.44 36.53 26.60
N LEU A 366 1.18 35.54 27.45
CA LEU A 366 0.33 35.70 28.64
C LEU A 366 0.98 36.61 29.70
N LEU A 367 2.31 36.52 29.87
CA LEU A 367 3.04 37.42 30.75
C LEU A 367 3.10 38.86 30.19
N GLY A 368 3.15 39.04 28.87
CA GLY A 368 3.12 40.37 28.23
C GLY A 368 1.79 41.11 28.35
N LEU A 369 0.67 40.39 28.40
CA LEU A 369 -0.68 40.99 28.53
C LEU A 369 -1.03 41.37 29.98
N GLY A 370 -0.39 40.75 30.98
CA GLY A 370 -0.61 41.06 32.40
C GLY A 370 -0.10 42.45 32.85
N PHE A 371 0.90 43.00 32.17
CA PHE A 371 1.52 44.29 32.56
C PHE A 371 0.86 45.53 31.95
N ARG A 372 -0.16 45.40 31.09
CA ARG A 372 -0.78 46.55 30.40
C ARG A 372 -2.00 47.16 31.11
N ARG A 373 -2.34 46.70 32.32
CA ARG A 373 -3.43 47.25 33.16
C ARG A 373 -2.91 47.84 34.49
N SER A 374 -2.09 48.89 34.42
CA SER A 374 -2.12 49.92 35.46
C SER A 374 -1.50 51.22 34.95
N ARG A 375 -2.35 52.13 34.43
CA ARG A 375 -2.17 53.60 34.46
C ARG A 375 -3.25 54.27 33.60
N ASN A 376 -4.32 54.75 34.23
CA ASN A 376 -4.45 56.17 34.58
C ASN A 376 -5.81 56.45 35.22
N ASP A 377 -5.73 57.31 36.23
CA ASP A 377 -6.82 58.07 36.86
C ASP A 377 -7.55 58.99 35.88
#